data_AF-A0AAE4KNV9-F1
#
_entry.id   AF-A0AAE4KNV9-F1
#
_cell.length_a   1.000
_cell.length_b   1.000
_cell.length_c   1.000
_cell.angle_alpha   90.00
_cell.angle_beta   90.00
_cell.angle_gamma   90.00
#
_symmetry.space_group_name_H-M   'P 1'
#
loop_
_entity.id
_entity.type
_entity.pdbx_description
1 polymer ?
#
loop_
_entity_poly.entity_id
_entity_poly.type
_entity_poly.pdbx_seq_one_letter_code
_entity_poly.pdbx_strand_id
1 'polypeptide(L)'
;DATDVTDSFGITAKDDGVETETATQNLDIKIVDDAPTAVDDANSITEDSTVAASGNVIGGANASANDAADTVGADGATVTGVTQGSATGEQSGNVGGTGVAGDYGTLVLNADGTYSYTLDNDNATVNALKDGDTLTETFSYTIKDADGDWSTTTLTITIDGKTDGAPSIAANDTTAGVEGHITVKESGLTDGTDASSDSESAAGTLTITAADGLQSITVGGQSFTLAQLNALATTPQTVAVDDGTLELTGFTASSSVGGIPTAGTLDYTYTLTGEQEHSGANDDALTLDIPLSVTDAGNATTNGTLTVRVEDDAPTAVNDSDVVPAGSIEDITGNVVTNDAQGADGASVTAILSGTTGTATAVPSIGTQTVDGTYGKLTIHSDGSYTYARNPGSEGGVEDVFTYTLADGDADSSTATLTIDIADSTPTTSVPAAGGATTTVYESGLNDGTEAATSKETVSGTISFTAK
;
A
#
# COMPACT_ATOMS: atom_id res chain seq x y z
N ASP A 1 -2.19 22.33 -70.90
CA ASP A 1 -2.30 21.14 -71.74
C ASP A 1 -0.86 20.79 -72.03
N ALA A 2 -0.32 19.90 -71.22
CA ALA A 2 1.09 19.55 -71.09
C ALA A 2 1.59 18.85 -72.35
N THR A 3 1.79 19.63 -73.41
CA THR A 3 2.13 19.11 -74.73
C THR A 3 3.14 20.00 -75.41
N ASP A 4 4.18 19.37 -75.96
CA ASP A 4 5.17 19.99 -76.82
C ASP A 4 4.53 20.93 -77.86
N VAL A 5 5.01 22.17 -77.90
CA VAL A 5 4.54 23.17 -78.87
C VAL A 5 5.55 23.27 -80.03
N THR A 6 5.08 23.54 -81.24
CA THR A 6 5.98 23.76 -82.39
C THR A 6 5.79 25.16 -82.95
N ASP A 7 6.87 25.93 -82.97
CA ASP A 7 6.92 27.23 -83.65
C ASP A 7 7.44 27.04 -85.08
N SER A 8 6.62 27.39 -86.07
CA SER A 8 6.96 27.25 -87.49
C SER A 8 7.29 28.59 -88.13
N PHE A 9 8.51 28.72 -88.67
CA PHE A 9 8.96 29.90 -89.42
C PHE A 9 9.06 29.59 -90.91
N GLY A 10 8.29 30.31 -91.74
CA GLY A 10 8.41 30.19 -93.19
C GLY A 10 9.72 30.78 -93.70
N ILE A 11 10.58 29.95 -94.28
CA ILE A 11 11.83 30.39 -94.93
C ILE A 11 11.62 30.38 -96.44
N THR A 12 11.90 31.51 -97.06
CA THR A 12 11.84 31.69 -98.51
C THR A 12 13.23 32.05 -99.03
N ALA A 13 13.81 31.19 -99.86
CA ALA A 13 15.06 31.49 -100.56
C ALA A 13 14.75 31.93 -102.00
N LYS A 14 15.44 32.98 -102.46
CA LYS A 14 15.42 33.46 -103.85
C LYS A 14 16.85 33.50 -104.38
N ASP A 15 17.04 33.05 -105.61
CA ASP A 15 18.31 33.13 -106.33
C ASP A 15 18.53 34.56 -106.88
N ASP A 16 19.78 35.01 -106.97
CA ASP A 16 20.20 36.39 -107.31
C ASP A 16 20.24 36.65 -108.83
N GLY A 17 19.43 35.96 -109.63
CA GLY A 17 19.48 36.12 -111.08
C GLY A 17 18.28 35.56 -111.82
N VAL A 18 17.39 36.46 -112.26
CA VAL A 18 16.39 36.37 -113.36
C VAL A 18 15.41 35.17 -113.38
N GLU A 19 15.62 34.10 -112.62
CA GLU A 19 14.72 32.96 -112.46
C GLU A 19 13.72 33.26 -111.32
N THR A 20 12.43 33.02 -111.56
CA THR A 20 11.34 33.26 -110.60
C THR A 20 11.12 32.11 -109.60
N GLU A 21 12.00 31.11 -109.59
CA GLU A 21 11.85 29.94 -108.75
C GLU A 21 12.08 30.30 -107.28
N THR A 22 11.05 30.05 -106.46
CA THR A 22 11.07 30.33 -105.03
C THR A 22 10.91 29.00 -104.31
N ALA A 23 11.86 28.65 -103.44
CA ALA A 23 11.73 27.50 -102.55
C ALA A 23 11.22 27.99 -101.19
N THR A 24 10.05 27.50 -100.78
CA THR A 24 9.49 27.76 -99.46
C THR A 24 9.52 26.49 -98.63
N GLN A 25 10.18 26.54 -97.48
CA GLN A 25 10.20 25.47 -96.48
C GLN A 25 9.87 26.09 -95.12
N ASN A 26 9.34 25.29 -94.20
CA ASN A 26 9.24 25.70 -92.81
C ASN A 26 10.50 25.27 -92.05
N LEU A 27 11.02 26.15 -91.20
CA LEU A 27 11.85 25.77 -90.07
C LEU A 27 10.90 25.60 -88.87
N ASP A 28 10.71 24.35 -88.48
CA ASP A 28 9.90 24.00 -87.32
C ASP A 28 10.83 23.88 -86.10
N ILE A 29 10.56 24.68 -85.07
CA ILE A 29 11.23 24.63 -83.78
C ILE A 29 10.30 23.93 -82.80
N LYS A 30 10.66 22.71 -82.43
CA LYS A 30 9.97 21.96 -81.38
C LYS A 30 10.40 22.49 -80.01
N ILE A 31 9.45 23.03 -79.26
CA ILE A 31 9.57 23.37 -77.85
C ILE A 31 9.09 22.13 -77.09
N VAL A 32 10.00 21.52 -76.35
CA VAL A 32 9.70 20.32 -75.56
C VAL A 32 9.30 20.77 -74.16
N ASP A 33 8.20 20.22 -73.67
CA ASP A 33 7.67 20.47 -72.34
C ASP A 33 8.56 19.81 -71.28
N ASP A 34 8.86 20.52 -70.19
CA ASP A 34 9.58 19.96 -69.06
C ASP A 34 8.65 19.75 -67.87
N ALA A 35 8.63 18.52 -67.34
CA ALA A 35 7.80 18.19 -66.19
C ALA A 35 8.57 18.31 -64.87
N PRO A 36 7.91 18.64 -63.75
CA PRO A 36 8.52 18.62 -62.44
C PRO A 36 8.91 17.20 -62.02
N THR A 37 9.92 17.09 -61.18
CA THR A 37 10.36 15.83 -60.55
C THR A 37 10.54 16.05 -59.07
N ALA A 38 9.66 15.44 -58.27
CA ALA A 38 9.76 15.42 -56.83
C ALA A 38 10.73 14.33 -56.36
N VAL A 39 11.46 14.57 -55.27
CA VAL A 39 12.41 13.64 -54.65
C VAL A 39 12.01 13.41 -53.20
N ASP A 40 12.13 12.16 -52.72
CA ASP A 40 11.78 11.85 -51.34
C ASP A 40 12.55 12.71 -50.33
N ASP A 41 11.81 13.22 -49.36
CA ASP A 41 12.31 14.01 -48.23
C ASP A 41 12.25 13.23 -46.94
N ALA A 42 13.13 13.59 -46.01
CA ALA A 42 13.05 13.09 -44.65
C ALA A 42 13.36 14.16 -43.62
N ASN A 43 12.79 14.01 -42.43
CA ASN A 43 13.16 14.77 -41.24
C ASN A 43 13.02 13.88 -40.01
N SER A 44 13.52 14.37 -38.87
CA SER A 44 13.28 13.69 -37.60
C SER A 44 12.89 14.67 -36.49
N ILE A 45 12.22 14.12 -35.49
CA ILE A 45 11.85 14.81 -34.27
C ILE A 45 12.05 13.84 -33.12
N THR A 46 12.63 14.29 -32.02
CA THR A 46 12.69 13.48 -30.80
C THR A 46 11.34 13.56 -30.10
N GLU A 47 10.92 12.48 -29.46
CA GLU A 47 9.78 12.52 -28.55
C GLU A 47 9.93 13.60 -27.47
N ASP A 48 8.81 14.02 -26.89
CA ASP A 48 8.70 15.16 -25.97
C ASP A 48 9.10 16.53 -26.56
N SER A 49 9.50 16.59 -27.85
CA SER A 49 9.79 17.86 -28.48
C SER A 49 8.55 18.74 -28.52
N THR A 50 8.68 19.93 -27.94
CA THR A 50 7.67 21.00 -28.02
C THR A 50 7.87 21.91 -29.23
N VAL A 51 8.93 21.66 -30.01
CA VAL A 51 9.27 22.40 -31.22
C VAL A 51 9.00 21.51 -32.42
N ALA A 52 8.14 21.99 -33.31
CA ALA A 52 7.84 21.31 -34.55
C ALA A 52 9.10 21.13 -35.42
N ALA A 53 9.25 19.96 -36.04
CA ALA A 53 10.24 19.75 -37.07
C ALA A 53 9.82 20.51 -38.33
N SER A 54 10.70 21.30 -38.91
CA SER A 54 10.41 22.10 -40.09
C SER A 54 11.42 21.86 -41.20
N GLY A 55 10.96 22.11 -42.43
CA GLY A 55 11.75 21.92 -43.64
C GLY A 55 11.09 22.54 -44.86
N ASN A 56 11.58 22.17 -46.04
CA ASN A 56 10.98 22.54 -47.32
C ASN A 56 11.14 21.40 -48.34
N VAL A 57 10.03 20.78 -48.75
CA VAL A 57 10.02 19.64 -49.68
C VAL A 57 10.41 19.98 -51.13
N ILE A 58 10.31 21.26 -51.53
CA ILE A 58 10.75 21.70 -52.86
C ILE A 58 12.26 22.05 -52.84
N GLY A 59 12.80 22.33 -51.66
CA GLY A 59 14.16 22.81 -51.44
C GLY A 59 14.28 24.34 -51.34
N GLY A 60 15.51 24.83 -51.16
CA GLY A 60 15.82 26.26 -51.03
C GLY A 60 15.96 26.74 -49.58
N ALA A 61 15.43 27.93 -49.26
CA ALA A 61 15.49 28.46 -47.90
C ALA A 61 14.61 27.61 -46.96
N ASN A 62 15.13 27.31 -45.76
CA ASN A 62 14.51 26.48 -44.73
C ASN A 62 14.40 24.98 -45.05
N ALA A 63 15.12 24.45 -46.05
CA ALA A 63 15.25 23.00 -46.22
C ALA A 63 15.97 22.37 -45.01
N SER A 64 15.47 21.22 -44.55
CA SER A 64 16.11 20.37 -43.55
C SER A 64 17.36 19.70 -44.12
N ALA A 65 18.15 19.05 -43.27
CA ALA A 65 19.39 18.39 -43.72
C ALA A 65 19.15 17.19 -44.65
N ASN A 66 17.98 16.56 -44.55
CA ASN A 66 17.61 15.38 -45.35
C ASN A 66 16.47 15.69 -46.33
N ASP A 67 16.14 16.97 -46.54
CA ASP A 67 15.26 17.39 -47.63
C ASP A 67 16.08 17.43 -48.92
N ALA A 68 15.55 16.85 -49.99
CA ALA A 68 16.16 16.83 -51.31
C ALA A 68 15.54 17.93 -52.19
N ALA A 69 16.38 18.61 -52.98
CA ALA A 69 15.85 19.65 -53.87
C ALA A 69 15.08 19.02 -55.03
N ASP A 70 13.83 19.44 -55.20
CA ASP A 70 12.98 19.07 -56.32
C ASP A 70 13.39 19.81 -57.60
N THR A 71 13.06 19.22 -58.75
CA THR A 71 13.13 19.91 -60.04
C THR A 71 11.76 20.48 -60.37
N VAL A 72 11.64 21.81 -60.40
CA VAL A 72 10.35 22.50 -60.53
C VAL A 72 9.97 22.90 -61.96
N GLY A 73 10.84 22.63 -62.94
CA GLY A 73 10.63 23.04 -64.33
C GLY A 73 10.81 24.54 -64.60
N ALA A 74 10.67 24.94 -65.87
CA ALA A 74 10.85 26.32 -66.34
C ALA A 74 9.69 27.26 -65.97
N ASP A 75 8.49 26.73 -65.80
CA ASP A 75 7.26 27.43 -65.41
C ASP A 75 7.04 27.44 -63.88
N GLY A 76 7.74 26.54 -63.16
CA GLY A 76 7.77 26.45 -61.72
C GLY A 76 6.62 25.60 -61.15
N ALA A 77 6.90 24.88 -60.08
CA ALA A 77 5.97 23.97 -59.43
C ALA A 77 5.67 24.39 -57.99
N THR A 78 4.46 24.07 -57.53
CA THR A 78 4.00 24.30 -56.15
C THR A 78 3.36 23.04 -55.61
N VAL A 79 3.32 22.89 -54.28
CA VAL A 79 2.60 21.76 -53.67
C VAL A 79 1.10 21.96 -53.87
N THR A 80 0.43 20.99 -54.49
CA THR A 80 -1.02 21.02 -54.75
C THR A 80 -1.81 20.00 -53.94
N GLY A 81 -1.14 19.04 -53.31
CA GLY A 81 -1.82 18.09 -52.44
C GLY A 81 -0.90 17.32 -51.51
N VAL A 82 -1.45 16.92 -50.37
CA VAL A 82 -0.78 16.06 -49.40
C VAL A 82 -1.78 15.16 -48.68
N THR A 83 -1.38 13.92 -48.43
CA THR A 83 -2.16 12.90 -47.71
C THR A 83 -1.23 12.03 -46.85
N GLN A 84 -1.75 11.49 -45.74
CA GLN A 84 -1.00 10.53 -44.92
C GLN A 84 -0.81 9.22 -45.70
N GLY A 85 0.37 8.62 -45.58
CA GLY A 85 0.76 7.37 -46.23
C GLY A 85 1.71 7.56 -47.41
N SER A 86 1.77 6.55 -48.28
CA SER A 86 2.71 6.48 -49.41
C SER A 86 1.97 6.34 -50.75
N ALA A 87 0.95 7.16 -50.98
CA ALA A 87 0.20 7.11 -52.23
C ALA A 87 1.05 7.59 -53.41
N THR A 88 1.00 6.88 -54.54
CA THR A 88 1.79 7.19 -55.74
C THR A 88 1.03 7.95 -56.82
N GLY A 89 -0.28 8.16 -56.63
CA GLY A 89 -1.11 8.94 -57.55
C GLY A 89 -0.98 10.45 -57.32
N GLU A 90 -1.61 11.25 -58.17
CA GLU A 90 -1.71 12.69 -57.93
C GLU A 90 -2.51 12.95 -56.64
N GLN A 91 -1.93 13.71 -55.71
CA GLN A 91 -2.59 14.18 -54.50
C GLN A 91 -3.18 15.58 -54.73
N SER A 92 -4.33 15.86 -54.11
CA SER A 92 -4.96 17.18 -54.19
C SER A 92 -5.58 17.57 -52.85
N GLY A 93 -5.39 18.84 -52.45
CA GLY A 93 -5.95 19.39 -51.20
C GLY A 93 -5.05 19.22 -49.98
N ASN A 94 -5.54 19.67 -48.80
CA ASN A 94 -4.81 19.68 -47.52
C ASN A 94 -3.50 20.49 -47.48
N VAL A 95 -3.29 21.37 -48.46
CA VAL A 95 -2.15 22.29 -48.48
C VAL A 95 -2.44 23.49 -47.56
N GLY A 96 -1.57 23.70 -46.57
CA GLY A 96 -1.69 24.72 -45.54
C GLY A 96 -2.82 24.47 -44.53
N GLY A 97 -3.23 25.54 -43.83
CA GLY A 97 -4.38 25.48 -42.91
C GLY A 97 -4.11 24.65 -41.65
N THR A 98 -5.02 23.71 -41.34
CA THR A 98 -4.94 22.84 -40.15
C THR A 98 -4.00 21.65 -40.32
N GLY A 99 -3.48 21.41 -41.52
CA GLY A 99 -2.61 20.28 -41.81
C GLY A 99 -3.33 18.93 -41.95
N VAL A 100 -2.53 17.89 -42.12
CA VAL A 100 -2.90 16.47 -42.22
C VAL A 100 -2.52 15.80 -40.91
N ALA A 101 -3.51 15.25 -40.20
CA ALA A 101 -3.27 14.43 -39.03
C ALA A 101 -2.64 13.09 -39.45
N GLY A 102 -1.57 12.72 -38.77
CA GLY A 102 -0.97 11.40 -38.78
C GLY A 102 -1.44 10.54 -37.60
N ASP A 103 -0.76 9.43 -37.41
CA ASP A 103 -0.86 8.53 -36.26
C ASP A 103 -0.11 9.09 -35.04
N TYR A 104 1.01 9.81 -35.25
CA TYR A 104 1.89 10.32 -34.18
C TYR A 104 1.98 11.85 -34.09
N GLY A 105 1.41 12.57 -35.05
CA GLY A 105 1.48 14.03 -35.07
C GLY A 105 0.65 14.65 -36.17
N THR A 106 0.91 15.92 -36.50
CA THR A 106 0.21 16.65 -37.56
C THR A 106 1.21 17.39 -38.45
N LEU A 107 1.11 17.17 -39.77
CA LEU A 107 1.90 17.84 -40.79
C LEU A 107 1.12 19.03 -41.38
N VAL A 108 1.67 20.23 -41.32
CA VAL A 108 1.22 21.36 -42.16
C VAL A 108 2.24 21.53 -43.28
N LEU A 109 1.82 21.29 -44.53
CA LEU A 109 2.64 21.50 -45.73
C LEU A 109 2.03 22.60 -46.59
N ASN A 110 2.78 23.65 -46.87
CA ASN A 110 2.31 24.82 -47.62
C ASN A 110 2.60 24.70 -49.12
N ALA A 111 1.94 25.53 -49.92
CA ALA A 111 2.09 25.53 -51.38
C ALA A 111 3.52 25.86 -51.85
N ASP A 112 4.27 26.61 -51.04
CA ASP A 112 5.67 26.97 -51.30
C ASP A 112 6.68 25.88 -50.87
N GLY A 113 6.19 24.71 -50.46
CA GLY A 113 6.97 23.56 -50.02
C GLY A 113 7.38 23.62 -48.54
N THR A 114 7.24 24.76 -47.85
CA THR A 114 7.57 24.84 -46.43
C THR A 114 6.63 23.97 -45.61
N TYR A 115 7.18 23.23 -44.64
CA TYR A 115 6.39 22.40 -43.75
C TYR A 115 6.76 22.55 -42.28
N SER A 116 5.80 22.19 -41.43
CA SER A 116 6.01 21.96 -40.00
C SER A 116 5.26 20.70 -39.57
N TYR A 117 5.96 19.80 -38.89
CA TYR A 117 5.41 18.62 -38.24
C TYR A 117 5.37 18.81 -36.73
N THR A 118 4.18 18.81 -36.13
CA THR A 118 3.99 18.89 -34.68
C THR A 118 3.71 17.50 -34.14
N LEU A 119 4.57 17.02 -33.24
CA LEU A 119 4.41 15.72 -32.59
C LEU A 119 3.25 15.76 -31.58
N ASP A 120 2.50 14.66 -31.49
CA ASP A 120 1.49 14.46 -30.45
C ASP A 120 2.14 13.82 -29.22
N ASN A 121 2.61 14.64 -28.29
CA ASN A 121 3.18 14.18 -27.01
C ASN A 121 2.10 13.64 -26.04
N ASP A 122 0.81 13.67 -26.40
CA ASP A 122 -0.23 12.95 -25.67
C ASP A 122 -0.40 11.51 -26.17
N ASN A 123 0.37 11.09 -27.18
CA ASN A 123 0.31 9.75 -27.74
C ASN A 123 1.11 8.75 -26.90
N ALA A 124 0.40 7.80 -26.27
CA ALA A 124 0.99 6.77 -25.42
C ALA A 124 2.04 5.87 -26.11
N THR A 125 1.98 5.71 -27.43
CA THR A 125 3.00 4.93 -28.17
C THR A 125 4.27 5.72 -28.47
N VAL A 126 4.15 7.05 -28.56
CA VAL A 126 5.29 7.95 -28.66
C VAL A 126 6.02 7.90 -27.32
N ASN A 127 5.35 8.26 -26.22
CA ASN A 127 5.90 8.29 -24.85
C ASN A 127 6.46 6.97 -24.28
N ALA A 128 6.27 5.85 -24.98
CA ALA A 128 6.83 4.57 -24.58
C ALA A 128 8.16 4.26 -25.29
N LEU A 129 8.61 5.14 -26.19
CA LEU A 129 9.88 5.00 -26.90
C LEU A 129 11.05 5.23 -25.93
N LYS A 130 12.21 4.71 -26.32
CA LYS A 130 13.45 4.83 -25.56
C LYS A 130 14.57 5.32 -26.45
N ASP A 131 15.69 5.71 -25.81
CA ASP A 131 16.92 5.99 -26.52
C ASP A 131 17.29 4.81 -27.46
N GLY A 132 17.15 5.02 -28.77
CA GLY A 132 17.43 4.03 -29.82
C GLY A 132 16.22 3.37 -30.46
N ASP A 133 15.02 3.52 -29.88
CA ASP A 133 13.76 3.15 -30.53
C ASP A 133 13.31 4.28 -31.48
N THR A 134 12.54 3.91 -32.50
CA THR A 134 12.00 4.89 -33.47
C THR A 134 10.62 4.49 -33.96
N LEU A 135 9.77 5.48 -34.20
CA LEU A 135 8.56 5.35 -35.02
C LEU A 135 8.75 6.13 -36.33
N THR A 136 8.01 5.75 -37.37
CA THR A 136 8.07 6.44 -38.66
C THR A 136 6.67 6.80 -39.12
N GLU A 137 6.53 8.01 -39.61
CA GLU A 137 5.31 8.53 -40.20
C GLU A 137 5.60 9.06 -41.61
N THR A 138 4.75 8.72 -42.58
CA THR A 138 4.97 9.08 -43.98
C THR A 138 3.78 9.86 -44.53
N PHE A 139 4.06 10.89 -45.32
CA PHE A 139 3.07 11.68 -46.05
C PHE A 139 3.43 11.73 -47.53
N SER A 140 2.49 11.39 -48.41
CA SER A 140 2.65 11.55 -49.85
C SER A 140 2.21 12.96 -50.26
N TYR A 141 3.06 13.67 -51.00
CA TYR A 141 2.78 15.01 -51.51
C TYR A 141 2.98 15.09 -53.03
N THR A 142 2.30 16.06 -53.65
CA THR A 142 2.39 16.32 -55.09
C THR A 142 2.82 17.75 -55.35
N ILE A 143 3.83 17.92 -56.18
CA ILE A 143 4.15 19.19 -56.83
C ILE A 143 3.54 19.20 -58.23
N LYS A 144 2.98 20.34 -58.62
CA LYS A 144 2.40 20.56 -59.95
C LYS A 144 2.78 21.93 -60.45
N ASP A 145 3.09 21.99 -61.73
CA ASP A 145 3.49 23.20 -62.42
C ASP A 145 2.29 23.98 -62.99
N ALA A 146 2.56 25.00 -63.80
CA ALA A 146 1.54 25.94 -64.25
C ALA A 146 0.70 25.41 -65.42
N ASP A 147 1.22 24.48 -66.21
CA ASP A 147 0.51 23.91 -67.37
C ASP A 147 -0.14 22.54 -67.12
N GLY A 148 0.19 21.93 -65.98
CA GLY A 148 -0.57 20.87 -65.32
C GLY A 148 0.20 19.56 -65.11
N ASP A 149 1.48 19.49 -65.48
CA ASP A 149 2.33 18.35 -65.19
C ASP A 149 2.64 18.26 -63.69
N TRP A 150 2.81 17.03 -63.20
CA TRP A 150 2.88 16.76 -61.77
C TRP A 150 3.83 15.63 -61.44
N SER A 151 4.32 15.66 -60.20
CA SER A 151 5.16 14.62 -59.62
C SER A 151 4.73 14.37 -58.17
N THR A 152 4.67 13.10 -57.77
CA THR A 152 4.29 12.68 -56.40
C THR A 152 5.43 11.89 -55.77
N THR A 153 5.75 12.20 -54.51
CA THR A 153 6.74 11.48 -53.71
C THR A 153 6.38 11.57 -52.22
N THR A 154 7.28 11.19 -51.31
CA THR A 154 6.99 11.15 -49.88
C THR A 154 7.89 12.06 -49.03
N LEU A 155 7.33 12.60 -47.95
CA LEU A 155 8.03 13.13 -46.79
C LEU A 155 7.92 12.12 -45.66
N THR A 156 9.05 11.64 -45.14
CA THR A 156 9.11 10.72 -44.00
C THR A 156 9.60 11.44 -42.75
N ILE A 157 8.81 11.41 -41.69
CA ILE A 157 9.18 11.89 -40.35
C ILE A 157 9.57 10.70 -39.49
N THR A 158 10.79 10.68 -38.99
CA THR A 158 11.24 9.72 -37.97
C THR A 158 11.05 10.33 -36.58
N ILE A 159 10.30 9.65 -35.72
CA ILE A 159 10.19 10.00 -34.31
C ILE A 159 11.26 9.22 -33.56
N ASP A 160 12.28 9.91 -33.08
CA ASP A 160 13.38 9.34 -32.30
C ASP A 160 12.98 9.24 -30.83
N GLY A 161 13.11 8.06 -30.22
CA GLY A 161 12.82 7.86 -28.81
C GLY A 161 13.82 8.52 -27.86
N LYS A 162 13.36 8.79 -26.65
CA LYS A 162 14.06 9.39 -25.52
C LYS A 162 13.61 8.69 -24.24
N THR A 163 14.55 8.13 -23.48
CA THR A 163 14.21 7.54 -22.18
C THR A 163 13.93 8.63 -21.13
N ASP A 164 12.72 8.66 -20.55
CA ASP A 164 12.26 9.73 -19.66
C ASP A 164 12.62 9.52 -18.19
N GLY A 165 13.02 8.30 -17.83
CA GLY A 165 13.61 7.97 -16.53
C GLY A 165 13.18 6.61 -16.02
N ALA A 166 13.89 6.10 -15.02
CA ALA A 166 13.48 4.85 -14.38
C ALA A 166 12.20 5.07 -13.55
N PRO A 167 11.30 4.08 -13.47
CA PRO A 167 10.14 4.18 -12.62
C PRO A 167 10.58 4.10 -11.16
N SER A 168 9.74 4.53 -10.23
CA SER A 168 9.99 4.44 -8.79
C SER A 168 8.74 4.05 -8.04
N ILE A 169 8.93 3.35 -6.93
CA ILE A 169 7.88 2.98 -5.98
C ILE A 169 8.44 3.12 -4.58
N ALA A 170 7.75 3.85 -3.73
CA ALA A 170 8.16 4.08 -2.34
C ALA A 170 6.94 4.05 -1.42
N ALA A 171 7.05 3.35 -0.30
CA ALA A 171 6.06 3.43 0.76
C ALA A 171 6.21 4.77 1.50
N ASN A 172 5.08 5.41 1.79
CA ASN A 172 5.07 6.64 2.56
C ASN A 172 5.08 6.29 4.05
N ASP A 173 6.00 6.90 4.78
CA ASP A 173 6.13 6.72 6.23
C ASP A 173 5.04 7.50 6.98
N THR A 174 4.26 6.77 7.76
CA THR A 174 3.21 7.28 8.66
C THR A 174 3.64 7.24 10.12
N THR A 175 4.79 6.61 10.40
CA THR A 175 5.30 6.26 11.72
C THR A 175 6.41 7.22 12.13
N ALA A 176 6.03 8.42 12.55
CA ALA A 176 6.96 9.52 12.81
C ALA A 176 8.14 9.14 13.75
N GLY A 177 9.30 8.81 13.16
CA GLY A 177 10.57 8.62 13.86
C GLY A 177 10.78 7.25 14.51
N VAL A 178 10.00 6.23 14.13
CA VAL A 178 10.27 4.83 14.45
C VAL A 178 10.60 4.04 13.18
N GLU A 179 11.16 2.85 13.34
CA GLU A 179 11.55 2.01 12.19
C GLU A 179 10.32 1.37 11.53
N GLY A 180 10.10 1.61 10.24
CA GLY A 180 8.92 1.12 9.51
C GLY A 180 8.27 2.23 8.70
N HIS A 181 7.27 1.86 7.89
CA HIS A 181 6.41 2.83 7.20
C HIS A 181 5.00 2.89 7.81
N ILE A 182 4.55 1.77 8.38
CA ILE A 182 3.30 1.63 9.14
C ILE A 182 3.57 0.80 10.40
N THR A 183 2.75 0.98 11.43
CA THR A 183 2.80 0.18 12.67
C THR A 183 1.47 -0.51 12.87
N VAL A 184 1.53 -1.80 13.19
CA VAL A 184 0.41 -2.61 13.71
C VAL A 184 0.81 -3.18 15.06
N LYS A 185 -0.19 -3.60 15.84
CA LYS A 185 0.01 -4.16 17.18
C LYS A 185 -0.63 -5.52 17.29
N GLU A 186 0.05 -6.44 17.96
CA GLU A 186 -0.49 -7.76 18.28
C GLU A 186 -1.67 -7.65 19.24
N SER A 187 -1.73 -6.58 20.04
CA SER A 187 -2.83 -6.33 20.98
C SER A 187 -4.20 -6.26 20.31
N GLY A 188 -4.25 -5.92 19.02
CA GLY A 188 -5.48 -5.90 18.22
C GLY A 188 -5.94 -7.28 17.73
N LEU A 189 -5.08 -8.30 17.78
CA LEU A 189 -5.45 -9.67 17.41
C LEU A 189 -6.58 -10.19 18.31
N THR A 190 -7.26 -11.25 17.87
CA THR A 190 -8.47 -11.77 18.54
C THR A 190 -8.23 -12.15 20.01
N ASP A 191 -7.04 -12.67 20.31
CA ASP A 191 -6.65 -13.08 21.66
C ASP A 191 -5.82 -11.99 22.40
N GLY A 192 -5.56 -10.86 21.74
CA GLY A 192 -4.75 -9.77 22.28
C GLY A 192 -5.43 -8.94 23.38
N THR A 193 -4.65 -8.18 24.12
CA THR A 193 -5.11 -7.40 25.28
C THR A 193 -6.05 -6.24 24.93
N ASP A 194 -6.09 -5.80 23.66
CA ASP A 194 -6.98 -4.76 23.13
C ASP A 194 -7.62 -5.17 21.79
N ALA A 195 -8.16 -6.39 21.73
CA ALA A 195 -8.79 -7.00 20.55
C ALA A 195 -9.96 -6.20 19.92
N SER A 196 -10.36 -5.09 20.55
CA SER A 196 -11.42 -4.19 20.05
C SER A 196 -10.89 -2.92 19.36
N SER A 197 -9.57 -2.74 19.33
CA SER A 197 -8.92 -1.54 18.82
C SER A 197 -8.72 -1.52 17.31
N ASP A 198 -8.84 -2.66 16.64
CA ASP A 198 -8.44 -2.89 15.24
C ASP A 198 -6.96 -2.49 14.97
N SER A 199 -6.11 -2.49 16.01
CA SER A 199 -4.72 -2.05 15.93
C SER A 199 -3.77 -3.04 15.24
N GLU A 200 -4.24 -4.25 14.98
CA GLU A 200 -3.63 -5.23 14.08
C GLU A 200 -3.71 -4.81 12.60
N SER A 201 -4.39 -3.70 12.30
CA SER A 201 -4.52 -3.14 10.95
C SER A 201 -4.01 -1.70 10.85
N ALA A 202 -3.35 -1.37 9.75
CA ALA A 202 -2.89 -0.02 9.45
C ALA A 202 -3.02 0.32 7.96
N ALA A 203 -3.56 1.51 7.67
CA ALA A 203 -3.65 2.04 6.31
C ALA A 203 -2.39 2.85 5.96
N GLY A 204 -2.01 2.79 4.68
CA GLY A 204 -0.88 3.54 4.16
C GLY A 204 -1.02 3.83 2.68
N THR A 205 0.00 4.48 2.13
CA THR A 205 0.05 4.81 0.70
C THR A 205 1.43 4.53 0.12
N LEU A 206 1.48 4.18 -1.16
CA LEU A 206 2.69 4.09 -1.96
C LEU A 206 2.71 5.22 -2.99
N THR A 207 3.82 5.92 -3.12
CA THR A 207 4.06 6.88 -4.20
C THR A 207 4.73 6.17 -5.37
N ILE A 208 4.16 6.35 -6.57
CA ILE A 208 4.62 5.71 -7.80
C ILE A 208 4.95 6.78 -8.85
N THR A 209 6.06 6.60 -9.55
CA THR A 209 6.40 7.34 -10.78
C THR A 209 6.78 6.35 -11.88
N ALA A 210 6.35 6.61 -13.10
CA ALA A 210 6.71 5.86 -14.30
C ALA A 210 6.65 6.85 -15.47
N ALA A 211 7.77 7.52 -15.76
CA ALA A 211 7.79 8.62 -16.72
C ALA A 211 7.32 8.18 -18.12
N ASP A 212 7.82 7.01 -18.58
CA ASP A 212 7.39 6.33 -19.81
C ASP A 212 5.93 5.76 -19.74
N GLY A 213 5.20 6.01 -18.65
CA GLY A 213 3.84 5.50 -18.39
C GLY A 213 3.79 4.20 -17.57
N LEU A 214 2.82 4.07 -16.68
CA LEU A 214 2.67 2.91 -15.80
C LEU A 214 2.13 1.68 -16.57
N GLN A 215 2.87 0.56 -16.52
CA GLN A 215 2.42 -0.72 -17.06
C GLN A 215 1.81 -1.61 -15.98
N SER A 216 2.54 -1.85 -14.88
CA SER A 216 2.10 -2.72 -13.79
C SER A 216 2.77 -2.41 -12.45
N ILE A 217 2.11 -2.81 -11.36
CA ILE A 217 2.66 -2.82 -10.01
C ILE A 217 2.62 -4.26 -9.50
N THR A 218 3.69 -4.72 -8.86
CA THR A 218 3.73 -6.00 -8.14
C THR A 218 3.86 -5.74 -6.66
N VAL A 219 3.05 -6.43 -5.86
CA VAL A 219 3.01 -6.34 -4.40
C VAL A 219 3.00 -7.76 -3.84
N GLY A 220 3.91 -8.09 -2.92
CA GLY A 220 3.96 -9.43 -2.32
C GLY A 220 4.15 -10.56 -3.36
N GLY A 221 4.75 -10.24 -4.51
CA GLY A 221 4.89 -11.18 -5.63
C GLY A 221 3.67 -11.30 -6.56
N GLN A 222 2.55 -10.62 -6.28
CA GLN A 222 1.39 -10.58 -7.17
C GLN A 222 1.36 -9.32 -8.04
N SER A 223 1.21 -9.49 -9.35
CA SER A 223 1.21 -8.40 -10.34
C SER A 223 -0.20 -7.89 -10.65
N PHE A 224 -0.32 -6.56 -10.75
CA PHE A 224 -1.56 -5.84 -11.04
C PHE A 224 -1.39 -4.99 -12.32
N THR A 225 -2.29 -5.20 -13.27
CA THR A 225 -2.39 -4.40 -14.49
C THR A 225 -3.04 -3.04 -14.22
N LEU A 226 -2.80 -2.05 -15.08
CA LEU A 226 -3.47 -0.74 -14.99
C LEU A 226 -5.00 -0.85 -14.90
N ALA A 227 -5.62 -1.80 -15.61
CA ALA A 227 -7.06 -2.03 -15.55
C ALA A 227 -7.52 -2.48 -14.15
N GLN A 228 -6.75 -3.32 -13.46
CA GLN A 228 -7.04 -3.75 -12.09
C GLN A 228 -6.82 -2.60 -11.11
N LEU A 229 -5.74 -1.83 -11.26
CA LEU A 229 -5.46 -0.66 -10.43
C LEU A 229 -6.60 0.37 -10.49
N ASN A 230 -7.10 0.67 -11.70
CA ASN A 230 -8.22 1.57 -11.90
C ASN A 230 -9.55 1.06 -11.32
N ALA A 231 -9.67 -0.26 -11.09
CA ALA A 231 -10.87 -0.86 -10.53
C ALA A 231 -10.89 -0.92 -8.99
N LEU A 232 -9.74 -0.69 -8.32
CA LEU A 232 -9.56 -0.91 -6.87
C LEU A 232 -10.60 -0.18 -6.01
N ALA A 233 -10.97 1.06 -6.37
CA ALA A 233 -11.97 1.84 -5.64
C ALA A 233 -13.37 1.19 -5.59
N THR A 234 -13.64 0.24 -6.49
CA THR A 234 -14.90 -0.53 -6.55
C THR A 234 -14.71 -2.03 -6.36
N THR A 235 -13.49 -2.53 -6.54
CA THR A 235 -13.13 -3.94 -6.41
C THR A 235 -11.73 -4.02 -5.81
N PRO A 236 -11.62 -3.83 -4.48
CA PRO A 236 -10.35 -3.99 -3.76
C PRO A 236 -9.72 -5.36 -4.03
N GLN A 237 -8.40 -5.44 -3.92
CA GLN A 237 -7.65 -6.68 -4.14
C GLN A 237 -6.83 -7.02 -2.91
N THR A 238 -6.99 -8.24 -2.39
CA THR A 238 -6.23 -8.72 -1.24
C THR A 238 -5.05 -9.58 -1.70
N VAL A 239 -3.87 -9.24 -1.22
CA VAL A 239 -2.63 -9.99 -1.41
C VAL A 239 -2.27 -10.65 -0.09
N ALA A 240 -2.06 -11.97 -0.10
CA ALA A 240 -1.42 -12.65 1.03
C ALA A 240 0.08 -12.31 0.99
N VAL A 241 0.59 -11.83 2.11
CA VAL A 241 2.02 -11.56 2.33
C VAL A 241 2.49 -12.38 3.53
N ASP A 242 3.78 -12.38 3.81
CA ASP A 242 4.27 -13.03 5.02
C ASP A 242 3.62 -12.33 6.24
N ASP A 243 3.09 -13.14 7.15
CA ASP A 243 2.52 -12.74 8.45
C ASP A 243 1.28 -11.81 8.40
N GLY A 244 0.74 -11.56 7.22
CA GLY A 244 -0.45 -10.72 7.09
C GLY A 244 -1.11 -10.72 5.71
N THR A 245 -2.01 -9.77 5.54
CA THR A 245 -2.64 -9.47 4.25
C THR A 245 -2.51 -8.01 3.93
N LEU A 246 -2.35 -7.71 2.64
CA LEU A 246 -2.37 -6.35 2.12
C LEU A 246 -3.57 -6.19 1.19
N GLU A 247 -4.55 -5.40 1.59
CA GLU A 247 -5.67 -5.02 0.74
C GLU A 247 -5.34 -3.72 0.00
N LEU A 248 -5.28 -3.78 -1.33
CA LEU A 248 -5.16 -2.63 -2.21
C LEU A 248 -6.56 -2.03 -2.40
N THR A 249 -6.73 -0.76 -2.02
CA THR A 249 -8.07 -0.14 -1.89
C THR A 249 -8.34 0.95 -2.93
N GLY A 250 -7.30 1.57 -3.49
CA GLY A 250 -7.46 2.65 -4.46
C GLY A 250 -6.17 2.98 -5.19
N PHE A 251 -6.28 3.47 -6.41
CA PHE A 251 -5.16 4.08 -7.14
C PHE A 251 -5.61 5.43 -7.71
N THR A 252 -4.85 6.48 -7.41
CA THR A 252 -5.11 7.84 -7.88
C THR A 252 -3.92 8.34 -8.71
N ALA A 253 -4.12 8.50 -10.02
CA ALA A 253 -3.12 9.12 -10.90
C ALA A 253 -2.99 10.62 -10.58
N SER A 254 -1.75 11.10 -10.44
CA SER A 254 -1.43 12.52 -10.26
C SER A 254 -0.98 13.20 -11.55
N SER A 255 -0.50 12.43 -12.52
CA SER A 255 -0.22 12.85 -13.89
C SER A 255 -0.46 11.70 -14.87
N SER A 256 -0.77 12.02 -16.12
CA SER A 256 -0.97 11.04 -17.18
C SER A 256 -0.64 11.62 -18.55
N VAL A 257 -0.33 10.71 -19.48
CA VAL A 257 -0.15 10.99 -20.92
C VAL A 257 -0.98 9.98 -21.69
N GLY A 258 -1.83 10.42 -22.62
CA GLY A 258 -2.70 9.51 -23.38
C GLY A 258 -3.65 8.68 -22.52
N GLY A 259 -3.96 9.14 -21.30
CA GLY A 259 -4.74 8.38 -20.31
C GLY A 259 -3.96 7.31 -19.54
N ILE A 260 -2.66 7.14 -19.80
CA ILE A 260 -1.77 6.26 -19.04
C ILE A 260 -1.14 7.08 -17.90
N PRO A 261 -1.26 6.66 -16.63
CA PRO A 261 -0.64 7.36 -15.51
C PRO A 261 0.89 7.40 -15.63
N THR A 262 1.50 8.56 -15.41
CA THR A 262 2.96 8.71 -15.30
C THR A 262 3.43 8.93 -13.86
N ALA A 263 2.49 9.25 -12.96
CA ALA A 263 2.68 9.24 -11.52
C ALA A 263 1.35 9.03 -10.81
N GLY A 264 1.39 8.55 -9.57
CA GLY A 264 0.19 8.36 -8.76
C GLY A 264 0.47 7.84 -7.36
N THR A 265 -0.62 7.63 -6.63
CA THR A 265 -0.62 7.08 -5.28
C THR A 265 -1.48 5.81 -5.24
N LEU A 266 -0.96 4.74 -4.66
CA LEU A 266 -1.69 3.51 -4.37
C LEU A 266 -2.02 3.46 -2.88
N ASP A 267 -3.31 3.36 -2.56
CA ASP A 267 -3.83 3.22 -1.21
C ASP A 267 -3.91 1.73 -0.82
N TYR A 268 -3.51 1.41 0.41
CA TYR A 268 -3.58 0.05 0.93
C TYR A 268 -3.93 0.02 2.42
N THR A 269 -4.42 -1.12 2.88
CA THR A 269 -4.53 -1.49 4.30
C THR A 269 -3.77 -2.79 4.51
N TYR A 270 -2.85 -2.80 5.47
CA TYR A 270 -2.23 -4.02 5.98
C TYR A 270 -3.01 -4.51 7.19
N THR A 271 -3.16 -5.83 7.32
CA THR A 271 -3.73 -6.50 8.50
C THR A 271 -2.82 -7.66 8.89
N LEU A 272 -2.29 -7.62 10.12
CA LEU A 272 -1.57 -8.72 10.76
C LEU A 272 -2.56 -9.87 11.01
N THR A 273 -2.15 -11.10 10.69
CA THR A 273 -3.07 -12.26 10.74
C THR A 273 -2.79 -13.24 11.87
N GLY A 274 -1.71 -13.07 12.61
CA GLY A 274 -1.36 -13.90 13.75
C GLY A 274 -0.19 -13.31 14.53
N GLU A 275 0.05 -13.88 15.70
CA GLU A 275 1.19 -13.53 16.56
C GLU A 275 2.52 -13.73 15.85
N GLN A 276 3.53 -12.98 16.29
CA GLN A 276 4.88 -13.00 15.77
C GLN A 276 5.84 -13.26 16.92
N GLU A 277 6.93 -13.96 16.63
CA GLU A 277 7.93 -14.24 17.65
C GLU A 277 8.85 -13.04 17.82
N HIS A 278 8.77 -12.38 18.96
CA HIS A 278 9.64 -11.28 19.35
C HIS A 278 10.94 -11.81 20.00
N SER A 279 12.01 -11.01 19.99
CA SER A 279 13.37 -11.49 20.32
C SER A 279 13.99 -10.89 21.58
N GLY A 280 13.33 -9.88 22.13
CA GLY A 280 13.64 -9.20 23.38
C GLY A 280 12.39 -9.07 24.24
N ALA A 281 12.60 -8.91 25.54
CA ALA A 281 11.51 -8.74 26.50
C ALA A 281 11.01 -7.28 26.56
N ASN A 282 9.73 -7.07 26.89
CA ASN A 282 9.01 -5.81 27.16
C ASN A 282 8.59 -5.00 25.93
N ASP A 283 7.44 -5.33 25.33
CA ASP A 283 6.82 -4.59 24.21
C ASP A 283 7.86 -4.30 23.10
N ASP A 284 8.58 -5.35 22.70
CA ASP A 284 9.57 -5.22 21.64
C ASP A 284 8.87 -4.97 20.29
N ALA A 285 9.64 -4.62 19.26
CA ALA A 285 9.08 -4.57 17.92
C ALA A 285 10.00 -5.21 16.91
N LEU A 286 9.39 -5.89 15.94
CA LEU A 286 10.04 -6.42 14.76
C LEU A 286 9.50 -5.75 13.49
N THR A 287 10.21 -6.00 12.40
CA THR A 287 9.87 -5.44 11.09
C THR A 287 9.66 -6.54 10.06
N LEU A 288 8.57 -6.43 9.32
CA LEU A 288 8.22 -7.29 8.18
C LEU A 288 8.41 -6.51 6.88
N ASP A 289 9.20 -7.04 5.96
CA ASP A 289 9.48 -6.41 4.67
C ASP A 289 8.66 -7.05 3.54
N ILE A 290 7.72 -6.29 2.99
CA ILE A 290 6.90 -6.70 1.85
C ILE A 290 7.55 -6.21 0.55
N PRO A 291 7.91 -7.10 -0.38
CA PRO A 291 8.54 -6.72 -1.64
C PRO A 291 7.55 -6.01 -2.57
N LEU A 292 8.01 -4.91 -3.15
CA LEU A 292 7.29 -4.10 -4.13
C LEU A 292 8.10 -4.01 -5.43
N SER A 293 7.43 -3.90 -6.58
CA SER A 293 8.07 -3.43 -7.80
C SER A 293 7.09 -2.71 -8.72
N VAL A 294 7.58 -1.74 -9.47
CA VAL A 294 6.83 -1.05 -10.53
C VAL A 294 7.50 -1.31 -11.87
N THR A 295 6.70 -1.53 -12.90
CA THR A 295 7.15 -1.63 -14.30
C THR A 295 6.45 -0.58 -15.14
N ASP A 296 7.21 0.15 -15.95
CA ASP A 296 6.69 1.14 -16.91
C ASP A 296 6.39 0.54 -18.29
N ALA A 297 5.81 1.33 -19.19
CA ALA A 297 5.46 0.90 -20.55
C ALA A 297 6.70 0.56 -21.38
N GLY A 298 7.84 1.14 -21.04
CA GLY A 298 9.14 0.78 -21.55
C GLY A 298 9.63 -0.61 -21.09
N ASN A 299 9.00 -1.26 -20.11
CA ASN A 299 9.48 -2.48 -19.45
C ASN A 299 10.76 -2.28 -18.60
N ALA A 300 11.05 -1.07 -18.15
CA ALA A 300 11.98 -0.89 -17.05
C ALA A 300 11.28 -1.22 -15.72
N THR A 301 12.00 -1.87 -14.81
CA THR A 301 11.46 -2.30 -13.52
C THR A 301 12.34 -1.78 -12.40
N THR A 302 11.70 -1.22 -11.37
CA THR A 302 12.36 -0.79 -10.13
C THR A 302 11.69 -1.45 -8.94
N ASN A 303 12.51 -1.93 -8.00
CA ASN A 303 12.04 -2.57 -6.76
C ASN A 303 11.96 -1.54 -5.62
N GLY A 304 11.07 -1.82 -4.67
CA GLY A 304 10.96 -1.13 -3.40
C GLY A 304 10.54 -2.10 -2.29
N THR A 305 10.38 -1.58 -1.09
CA THR A 305 9.96 -2.36 0.08
C THR A 305 8.93 -1.56 0.86
N LEU A 306 7.86 -2.23 1.31
CA LEU A 306 7.01 -1.75 2.38
C LEU A 306 7.43 -2.46 3.66
N THR A 307 8.03 -1.73 4.59
CA THR A 307 8.38 -2.22 5.92
C THR A 307 7.23 -1.95 6.89
N VAL A 308 6.70 -3.00 7.50
CA VAL A 308 5.67 -2.95 8.55
C VAL A 308 6.33 -3.18 9.90
N ARG A 309 6.08 -2.30 10.86
CA ARG A 309 6.49 -2.49 12.26
C ARG A 309 5.38 -3.21 13.01
N VAL A 310 5.71 -4.32 13.65
CA VAL A 310 4.79 -5.05 14.54
C VAL A 310 5.22 -4.76 15.97
N GLU A 311 4.32 -4.19 16.76
CA GLU A 311 4.49 -4.06 18.21
C GLU A 311 3.88 -5.26 18.92
N ASP A 312 4.68 -5.85 19.79
CA ASP A 312 4.31 -6.96 20.67
C ASP A 312 3.15 -6.61 21.62
N ASP A 313 2.51 -7.64 22.18
CA ASP A 313 1.42 -7.56 23.15
C ASP A 313 1.70 -8.34 24.43
N ALA A 314 2.36 -7.68 25.39
CA ALA A 314 2.68 -8.29 26.67
C ALA A 314 1.44 -8.55 27.57
N PRO A 315 1.48 -9.58 28.45
CA PRO A 315 0.42 -9.87 29.39
C PRO A 315 0.25 -8.76 30.43
N THR A 316 -0.96 -8.66 30.97
CA THR A 316 -1.30 -7.77 32.08
C THR A 316 -1.93 -8.55 33.22
N ALA A 317 -1.18 -8.73 34.31
CA ALA A 317 -1.66 -9.37 35.53
C ALA A 317 -2.36 -8.36 36.47
N VAL A 318 -3.44 -8.79 37.12
CA VAL A 318 -4.32 -7.96 37.96
C VAL A 318 -4.50 -8.61 39.32
N ASN A 319 -4.32 -7.82 40.39
CA ASN A 319 -4.42 -8.35 41.75
C ASN A 319 -5.73 -9.09 42.05
N ASP A 320 -5.59 -10.20 42.75
CA ASP A 320 -6.64 -11.11 43.18
C ASP A 320 -6.87 -11.06 44.69
N SER A 321 -8.07 -11.46 45.10
CA SER A 321 -8.40 -11.66 46.51
C SER A 321 -9.33 -12.84 46.69
N ASP A 322 -9.11 -13.63 47.74
CA ASP A 322 -10.05 -14.66 48.21
C ASP A 322 -10.09 -14.69 49.74
N VAL A 323 -11.13 -15.31 50.31
CA VAL A 323 -11.41 -15.27 51.75
C VAL A 323 -11.53 -16.68 52.29
N VAL A 324 -10.76 -17.00 53.34
CA VAL A 324 -11.02 -18.17 54.19
C VAL A 324 -12.05 -17.77 55.24
N PRO A 325 -13.26 -18.40 55.27
CA PRO A 325 -14.28 -18.06 56.26
C PRO A 325 -13.82 -18.33 57.69
N ALA A 326 -14.34 -17.55 58.64
CA ALA A 326 -13.94 -17.66 60.04
C ALA A 326 -14.23 -19.07 60.62
N GLY A 327 -13.21 -19.64 61.26
CA GLY A 327 -13.21 -21.02 61.78
C GLY A 327 -13.14 -22.13 60.72
N SER A 328 -13.00 -21.81 59.43
CA SER A 328 -12.80 -22.82 58.39
C SER A 328 -11.36 -23.36 58.43
N ILE A 329 -11.25 -24.67 58.21
CA ILE A 329 -9.99 -25.39 57.96
C ILE A 329 -10.02 -26.15 56.63
N GLU A 330 -11.10 -25.99 55.86
CA GLU A 330 -11.22 -26.55 54.52
C GLU A 330 -10.36 -25.74 53.55
N ASP A 331 -9.80 -26.41 52.56
CA ASP A 331 -9.07 -25.75 51.48
C ASP A 331 -10.03 -24.90 50.65
N ILE A 332 -9.61 -23.69 50.31
CA ILE A 332 -10.29 -22.85 49.32
C ILE A 332 -9.60 -23.02 47.96
N THR A 333 -10.33 -22.75 46.88
CA THR A 333 -9.85 -22.89 45.51
C THR A 333 -10.23 -21.66 44.70
N GLY A 334 -9.32 -21.21 43.83
CA GLY A 334 -9.57 -20.10 42.92
C GLY A 334 -8.68 -20.19 41.68
N ASN A 335 -8.67 -19.12 40.89
CA ASN A 335 -7.75 -18.98 39.78
C ASN A 335 -7.35 -17.50 39.62
N VAL A 336 -6.05 -17.23 39.60
CA VAL A 336 -5.48 -15.88 39.50
C VAL A 336 -5.54 -15.28 38.09
N VAL A 337 -5.71 -16.08 37.04
CA VAL A 337 -5.69 -15.55 35.65
C VAL A 337 -7.05 -15.12 35.13
N THR A 338 -8.11 -15.20 35.95
CA THR A 338 -9.48 -15.00 35.46
C THR A 338 -9.84 -13.54 35.12
N ASN A 339 -9.11 -12.61 35.72
CA ASN A 339 -9.19 -11.16 35.54
C ASN A 339 -7.96 -10.59 34.84
N ASP A 340 -7.06 -11.45 34.38
CA ASP A 340 -5.83 -11.08 33.68
C ASP A 340 -6.04 -11.05 32.17
N ALA A 341 -5.21 -10.26 31.49
CA ALA A 341 -5.08 -10.28 30.04
C ALA A 341 -3.79 -11.03 29.69
N GLN A 342 -3.89 -12.03 28.83
CA GLN A 342 -2.81 -12.99 28.58
C GLN A 342 -1.84 -12.60 27.47
N GLY A 343 -2.10 -11.52 26.72
CA GLY A 343 -1.36 -11.25 25.48
C GLY A 343 -1.89 -12.08 24.30
N ALA A 344 -1.48 -11.72 23.09
CA ALA A 344 -1.91 -12.38 21.86
C ALA A 344 -1.37 -13.81 21.73
N ASP A 345 -0.16 -14.07 22.23
CA ASP A 345 0.53 -15.37 22.24
C ASP A 345 0.15 -16.25 23.44
N GLY A 346 -0.46 -15.64 24.46
CA GLY A 346 -1.01 -16.27 25.63
C GLY A 346 0.00 -16.49 26.77
N ALA A 347 -0.38 -16.09 27.98
CA ALA A 347 0.47 -16.21 29.16
C ALA A 347 0.06 -17.33 30.13
N SER A 348 1.06 -17.84 30.85
CA SER A 348 0.87 -18.80 31.93
C SER A 348 1.59 -18.34 33.20
N VAL A 349 1.16 -18.86 34.36
CA VAL A 349 1.87 -18.59 35.61
C VAL A 349 3.20 -19.34 35.60
N THR A 350 4.30 -18.60 35.53
CA THR A 350 5.67 -19.16 35.45
C THR A 350 6.45 -19.05 36.76
N ALA A 351 6.04 -18.15 37.65
CA ALA A 351 6.67 -18.00 38.96
C ALA A 351 5.68 -17.59 40.05
N ILE A 352 6.02 -17.97 41.29
CA ILE A 352 5.24 -17.67 42.49
C ILE A 352 6.16 -17.34 43.67
N LEU A 353 5.81 -16.31 44.44
CA LEU A 353 6.56 -15.82 45.59
C LEU A 353 5.63 -15.67 46.81
N SER A 354 6.09 -16.09 47.98
CA SER A 354 5.45 -15.77 49.26
C SER A 354 5.74 -14.31 49.63
N GLY A 355 4.71 -13.49 49.79
CA GLY A 355 4.81 -12.04 49.97
C GLY A 355 5.11 -11.29 48.66
N THR A 356 5.60 -10.06 48.81
CA THR A 356 5.92 -9.11 47.71
C THR A 356 7.41 -8.87 47.52
N THR A 357 8.26 -9.46 48.36
CA THR A 357 9.72 -9.31 48.30
C THR A 357 10.38 -10.65 48.53
N GLY A 358 11.43 -10.96 47.77
CA GLY A 358 12.17 -12.20 47.88
C GLY A 358 12.52 -12.78 46.51
N THR A 359 12.79 -14.07 46.47
CA THR A 359 13.10 -14.80 45.23
C THR A 359 11.91 -15.69 44.88
N ALA A 360 11.33 -15.47 43.71
CA ALA A 360 10.23 -16.28 43.22
C ALA A 360 10.70 -17.71 42.90
N THR A 361 9.80 -18.68 43.08
CA THR A 361 10.00 -20.08 42.72
C THR A 361 9.30 -20.35 41.39
N ALA A 362 9.95 -21.07 40.49
CA ALA A 362 9.36 -21.42 39.21
C ALA A 362 8.14 -22.34 39.39
N VAL A 363 7.08 -22.05 38.65
CA VAL A 363 5.90 -22.92 38.51
C VAL A 363 6.14 -23.81 37.29
N PRO A 364 6.08 -25.15 37.41
CA PRO A 364 6.29 -26.04 36.27
C PRO A 364 5.10 -25.96 35.31
N SER A 365 5.38 -26.05 34.00
CA SER A 365 4.34 -26.07 32.95
C SER A 365 3.39 -27.27 33.03
N ILE A 366 3.74 -28.31 33.78
CA ILE A 366 2.86 -29.44 34.11
C ILE A 366 3.02 -29.77 35.59
N GLY A 367 1.91 -29.85 36.31
CA GLY A 367 1.85 -30.18 37.73
C GLY A 367 1.58 -28.95 38.59
N THR A 368 2.04 -28.98 39.84
CA THR A 368 1.85 -27.90 40.80
C THR A 368 3.16 -27.42 41.39
N GLN A 369 3.16 -26.16 41.80
CA GLN A 369 4.15 -25.60 42.72
C GLN A 369 3.46 -25.25 44.04
N THR A 370 4.13 -25.54 45.14
CA THR A 370 3.64 -25.21 46.48
C THR A 370 4.53 -24.15 47.12
N VAL A 371 3.92 -23.17 47.77
CA VAL A 371 4.60 -22.11 48.51
C VAL A 371 3.97 -21.97 49.89
N ASP A 372 4.80 -21.94 50.93
CA ASP A 372 4.36 -21.68 52.29
C ASP A 372 4.16 -20.16 52.48
N GLY A 373 2.94 -19.79 52.87
CA GLY A 373 2.61 -18.47 53.40
C GLY A 373 2.95 -18.37 54.89
N THR A 374 2.57 -17.25 55.50
CA THR A 374 2.69 -17.06 56.95
C THR A 374 1.61 -17.86 57.69
N TYR A 375 0.39 -17.89 57.14
CA TYR A 375 -0.79 -18.43 57.82
C TYR A 375 -1.39 -19.67 57.15
N GLY A 376 -0.88 -20.07 55.98
CA GLY A 376 -1.27 -21.25 55.25
C GLY A 376 -0.29 -21.61 54.13
N LYS A 377 -0.72 -22.51 53.26
CA LYS A 377 0.07 -23.05 52.14
C LYS A 377 -0.74 -22.91 50.85
N LEU A 378 -0.16 -22.25 49.85
CA LEU A 378 -0.71 -22.15 48.51
C LEU A 378 -0.13 -23.26 47.62
N THR A 379 -0.97 -23.90 46.83
CA THR A 379 -0.57 -24.81 45.73
C THR A 379 -1.16 -24.28 44.44
N ILE A 380 -0.32 -23.97 43.45
CA ILE A 380 -0.71 -23.30 42.21
C ILE A 380 -0.24 -24.10 40.97
N HIS A 381 -1.01 -24.05 39.90
CA HIS A 381 -0.69 -24.60 38.59
C HIS A 381 -0.31 -23.48 37.61
N SER A 382 0.29 -23.82 36.47
CA SER A 382 0.61 -22.85 35.42
C SER A 382 -0.63 -22.22 34.77
N ASP A 383 -1.81 -22.84 34.85
CA ASP A 383 -3.09 -22.27 34.38
C ASP A 383 -3.72 -21.29 35.38
N GLY A 384 -2.99 -20.92 36.44
CA GLY A 384 -3.43 -20.02 37.50
C GLY A 384 -4.34 -20.65 38.55
N SER A 385 -4.86 -21.86 38.33
CA SER A 385 -5.70 -22.53 39.31
C SER A 385 -4.91 -22.86 40.57
N TYR A 386 -5.50 -22.58 41.73
CA TYR A 386 -4.84 -22.80 43.00
C TYR A 386 -5.75 -23.42 44.05
N THR A 387 -5.11 -24.03 45.06
CA THR A 387 -5.72 -24.35 46.35
C THR A 387 -4.93 -23.69 47.47
N TYR A 388 -5.63 -23.21 48.50
CA TYR A 388 -5.01 -22.66 49.71
C TYR A 388 -5.50 -23.41 50.95
N ALA A 389 -4.55 -23.97 51.69
CA ALA A 389 -4.78 -24.68 52.93
C ALA A 389 -4.30 -23.83 54.12
N ARG A 390 -5.22 -23.41 54.98
CA ARG A 390 -4.88 -22.66 56.21
C ARG A 390 -4.10 -23.56 57.17
N ASN A 391 -3.02 -23.03 57.76
CA ASN A 391 -2.29 -23.75 58.80
C ASN A 391 -3.18 -23.92 60.05
N PRO A 392 -3.23 -25.13 60.65
CA PRO A 392 -3.98 -25.34 61.88
C PRO A 392 -3.54 -24.40 63.00
N GLY A 393 -4.49 -23.66 63.58
CA GLY A 393 -4.25 -22.76 64.71
C GLY A 393 -3.76 -21.35 64.35
N SER A 394 -3.68 -21.00 63.06
CA SER A 394 -3.45 -19.61 62.63
C SER A 394 -4.51 -18.67 63.21
N GLU A 395 -4.13 -17.44 63.55
CA GLU A 395 -5.07 -16.41 64.02
C GLU A 395 -6.06 -16.03 62.89
N GLY A 396 -7.23 -15.49 63.26
CA GLY A 396 -8.14 -14.83 62.32
C GLY A 396 -7.85 -13.33 62.24
N GLY A 397 -8.33 -12.67 61.19
CA GLY A 397 -8.13 -11.23 60.95
C GLY A 397 -6.76 -10.90 60.40
N VAL A 398 -6.14 -11.86 59.70
CA VAL A 398 -4.80 -11.75 59.11
C VAL A 398 -4.86 -12.12 57.63
N GLU A 399 -3.82 -11.74 56.88
CA GLU A 399 -3.75 -11.94 55.43
C GLU A 399 -2.47 -12.71 55.07
N ASP A 400 -2.58 -13.63 54.12
CA ASP A 400 -1.43 -14.11 53.35
C ASP A 400 -1.42 -13.43 51.98
N VAL A 401 -0.26 -12.95 51.54
CA VAL A 401 -0.08 -12.35 50.21
C VAL A 401 0.90 -13.20 49.42
N PHE A 402 0.57 -13.53 48.18
CA PHE A 402 1.45 -14.22 47.24
C PHE A 402 1.58 -13.41 45.96
N THR A 403 2.79 -13.22 45.43
CA THR A 403 3.00 -12.56 44.13
C THR A 403 3.21 -13.63 43.07
N TYR A 404 2.38 -13.64 42.04
CA TYR A 404 2.54 -14.52 40.88
C TYR A 404 3.09 -13.72 39.69
N THR A 405 3.72 -14.44 38.76
CA THR A 405 4.23 -13.91 37.50
C THR A 405 3.55 -14.64 36.35
N LEU A 406 2.83 -13.91 35.52
CA LEU A 406 2.47 -14.33 34.18
C LEU A 406 3.65 -14.11 33.26
N ALA A 407 3.95 -15.10 32.43
CA ALA A 407 4.81 -14.93 31.27
C ALA A 407 4.30 -15.75 30.10
N ASP A 408 4.56 -15.24 28.92
CA ASP A 408 4.11 -15.75 27.64
C ASP A 408 5.23 -16.48 26.88
N GLY A 409 5.07 -16.66 25.57
CA GLY A 409 5.92 -17.49 24.72
C GLY A 409 7.31 -16.91 24.48
N ASP A 410 7.41 -15.59 24.37
CA ASP A 410 8.63 -14.84 24.07
C ASP A 410 9.28 -14.17 25.30
N ALA A 411 8.71 -14.45 26.48
CA ALA A 411 9.21 -14.12 27.82
C ALA A 411 8.92 -12.70 28.28
N ASP A 412 7.92 -12.07 27.70
CA ASP A 412 7.23 -10.95 28.28
C ASP A 412 6.51 -11.37 29.56
N SER A 413 6.43 -10.45 30.53
CA SER A 413 5.99 -10.84 31.88
C SER A 413 5.32 -9.73 32.67
N SER A 414 4.35 -10.15 33.47
CA SER A 414 3.57 -9.27 34.34
C SER A 414 3.36 -9.92 35.71
N THR A 415 3.31 -9.10 36.76
CA THR A 415 3.17 -9.61 38.13
C THR A 415 2.01 -8.97 38.85
N ALA A 416 1.27 -9.77 39.60
CA ALA A 416 0.20 -9.31 40.49
C ALA A 416 0.17 -10.16 41.77
N THR A 417 -0.64 -9.73 42.73
CA THR A 417 -0.75 -10.38 44.04
C THR A 417 -2.07 -11.08 44.23
N LEU A 418 -2.04 -12.31 44.76
CA LEU A 418 -3.17 -12.97 45.39
C LEU A 418 -3.15 -12.71 46.90
N THR A 419 -4.19 -12.05 47.42
CA THR A 419 -4.37 -11.82 48.86
C THR A 419 -5.43 -12.77 49.42
N ILE A 420 -5.06 -13.57 50.42
CA ILE A 420 -5.95 -14.49 51.12
C ILE A 420 -6.29 -13.91 52.49
N ASP A 421 -7.52 -13.41 52.63
CA ASP A 421 -8.05 -12.86 53.87
C ASP A 421 -8.56 -13.99 54.77
N ILE A 422 -7.93 -14.20 55.92
CA ILE A 422 -8.41 -15.16 56.91
C ILE A 422 -9.37 -14.45 57.85
N ALA A 423 -10.67 -14.66 57.67
CA ALA A 423 -11.67 -13.95 58.45
C ALA A 423 -11.61 -14.28 59.95
N ASP A 424 -11.79 -13.26 60.79
CA ASP A 424 -11.98 -13.41 62.23
C ASP A 424 -13.47 -13.52 62.58
N SER A 425 -13.79 -14.23 63.66
CA SER A 425 -15.13 -14.23 64.24
C SER A 425 -15.11 -13.73 65.67
N THR A 426 -15.97 -12.77 65.98
CA THR A 426 -16.13 -12.32 67.36
C THR A 426 -16.79 -13.43 68.19
N PRO A 427 -16.18 -13.87 69.31
CA PRO A 427 -16.82 -14.82 70.20
C PRO A 427 -18.13 -14.24 70.74
N THR A 428 -19.18 -15.06 70.79
CA THR A 428 -20.44 -14.66 71.43
C THR A 428 -20.60 -15.41 72.74
N THR A 429 -21.09 -14.72 73.77
CA THR A 429 -21.42 -15.33 75.05
C THR A 429 -22.86 -14.98 75.42
N SER A 430 -23.65 -16.00 75.73
CA SER A 430 -24.99 -15.85 76.28
C SER A 430 -24.96 -16.26 77.75
N VAL A 431 -25.15 -15.28 78.64
CA VAL A 431 -25.31 -15.50 80.07
C VAL A 431 -26.78 -15.33 80.46
N PRO A 432 -27.35 -16.21 81.29
CA PRO A 432 -28.72 -16.06 81.78
C PRO A 432 -28.92 -14.70 82.48
N ALA A 433 -30.04 -14.02 82.20
CA ALA A 433 -30.34 -12.71 82.77
C ALA A 433 -30.50 -12.78 84.30
N ALA A 434 -30.05 -11.74 85.02
CA ALA A 434 -30.20 -11.66 86.47
C ALA A 434 -31.68 -11.60 86.90
N GLY A 435 -32.06 -12.34 87.95
CA GLY A 435 -33.43 -12.39 88.45
C GLY A 435 -34.36 -13.35 87.68
N GLY A 436 -33.83 -14.14 86.75
CA GLY A 436 -34.56 -15.20 86.05
C GLY A 436 -34.64 -16.49 86.87
N ALA A 437 -35.46 -17.44 86.41
CA ALA A 437 -35.67 -18.72 87.11
C ALA A 437 -34.38 -19.55 87.31
N THR A 438 -33.38 -19.38 86.44
CA THR A 438 -32.07 -20.07 86.51
C THR A 438 -30.97 -19.24 87.18
N THR A 439 -31.28 -18.03 87.67
CA THR A 439 -30.33 -17.09 88.29
C THR A 439 -30.83 -16.48 89.59
N THR A 440 -31.93 -17.02 90.14
CA THR A 440 -32.53 -16.56 91.39
C THR A 440 -32.47 -17.68 92.41
N VAL A 441 -31.96 -17.37 93.59
CA VAL A 441 -32.03 -18.21 94.79
C VAL A 441 -32.77 -17.47 95.88
N TYR A 442 -33.43 -18.21 96.77
CA TYR A 442 -34.22 -17.66 97.86
C TYR A 442 -33.67 -18.13 99.19
N GLU A 443 -33.35 -17.19 100.09
CA GLU A 443 -32.84 -17.49 101.44
C GLU A 443 -33.85 -18.27 102.29
N SER A 444 -35.13 -18.30 101.88
CA SER A 444 -36.15 -19.14 102.52
C SER A 444 -35.80 -20.63 102.49
N GLY A 445 -34.98 -21.09 101.53
CA GLY A 445 -34.55 -22.50 101.41
C GLY A 445 -33.42 -22.91 102.38
N LEU A 446 -32.74 -21.97 103.04
CA LEU A 446 -31.66 -22.27 103.99
C LEU A 446 -32.18 -23.03 105.23
N ASN A 447 -31.29 -23.74 105.94
CA ASN A 447 -31.65 -24.60 107.07
C ASN A 447 -32.45 -23.91 108.21
N ASP A 448 -32.31 -22.59 108.36
CA ASP A 448 -33.06 -21.77 109.33
C ASP A 448 -34.16 -20.90 108.68
N GLY A 449 -34.40 -21.10 107.38
CA GLY A 449 -35.35 -20.36 106.56
C GLY A 449 -36.79 -20.86 106.67
N THR A 450 -37.75 -20.07 106.18
CA THR A 450 -39.18 -20.43 106.24
C THR A 450 -39.58 -21.63 105.37
N GLU A 451 -38.69 -22.11 104.50
CA GLU A 451 -38.83 -23.29 103.63
C GLU A 451 -37.58 -24.20 103.65
N ALA A 452 -37.02 -24.42 104.85
CA ALA A 452 -35.74 -25.11 105.14
C ALA A 452 -35.56 -26.58 104.68
N ALA A 453 -36.45 -27.10 103.83
CA ALA A 453 -36.35 -28.46 103.25
C ALA A 453 -36.55 -28.47 101.72
N THR A 454 -36.56 -27.29 101.10
CA THR A 454 -36.59 -27.14 99.63
C THR A 454 -35.16 -26.99 99.10
N SER A 455 -34.99 -26.89 97.77
CA SER A 455 -33.70 -26.62 97.13
C SER A 455 -33.60 -25.19 96.60
N LYS A 456 -34.43 -24.27 97.13
CA LYS A 456 -34.58 -22.90 96.60
C LYS A 456 -33.36 -22.01 96.83
N GLU A 457 -32.48 -22.41 97.73
CA GLU A 457 -31.16 -21.84 97.99
C GLU A 457 -30.11 -22.23 96.92
N THR A 458 -30.47 -23.12 95.99
CA THR A 458 -29.65 -23.53 94.86
C THR A 458 -30.36 -23.25 93.54
N VAL A 459 -29.58 -22.93 92.50
CA VAL A 459 -30.08 -22.83 91.13
C VAL A 459 -29.03 -23.33 90.16
N SER A 460 -29.46 -23.93 89.06
CA SER A 460 -28.58 -24.38 87.97
C SER A 460 -28.99 -23.73 86.66
N GLY A 461 -28.02 -23.34 85.85
CA GLY A 461 -28.22 -22.79 84.51
C GLY A 461 -27.04 -23.08 83.60
N THR A 462 -27.19 -22.77 82.32
CA THR A 462 -26.16 -22.96 81.29
C THR A 462 -25.64 -21.60 80.85
N ILE A 463 -24.31 -21.45 80.78
CA ILE A 463 -23.65 -20.38 80.04
C ILE A 463 -23.25 -20.99 78.70
N SER A 464 -23.69 -20.38 77.61
CA SER A 464 -23.33 -20.81 76.26
C SER A 464 -22.36 -19.79 75.67
N PHE A 465 -21.34 -20.27 74.98
CA PHE A 465 -20.45 -19.42 74.19
C PHE A 465 -20.21 -20.06 72.81
N THR A 466 -19.93 -19.22 71.83
CA THR A 466 -19.37 -19.62 70.54
C THR A 466 -18.03 -18.95 70.37
N ALA A 467 -16.99 -19.72 70.06
CA ALA A 467 -15.72 -19.24 69.54
C ALA A 467 -15.43 -20.13 68.32
N LYS A 468 -15.23 -19.51 67.15
CA LYS A 468 -14.92 -20.21 65.90
C LYS A 468 -13.54 -19.82 65.43
#